data_AF-A0AB37CBU6-F1
#
_entry.id   AF-A0AB37CBU6-F1
#
_cell.length_a   1.000
_cell.length_b   1.000
_cell.length_c   1.000
_cell.angle_alpha   90.00
_cell.angle_beta   90.00
_cell.angle_gamma   90.00
#
_symmetry.space_group_name_H-M   'P 1'
#
loop_
_entity.id
_entity.type
_entity.pdbx_description
1 polymer ?
#
loop_
_entity_poly.entity_id
_entity_poly.type
_entity_poly.pdbx_seq_one_letter_code
_entity_poly.pdbx_strand_id
1 'polypeptide(L)'
;MNINAEFHCHSLASDGTLSPKEVIAEAKKAGISLIALTDHDITSGLDEAKEAAKELDIQFIPGIELSCEHKGSTVHVLGYFRDDSYKSEDFQKFLNELKDSRIGRAKKIVANLEKYFNIKLDYKDVLAKGKGVVARPHIAQCIIEAGYPYDWEYIFDNFIGNDSPAYVPNKKISVEEGINILKANNAITVLAHPKLIKRVPVQEVMEFPFDGIEAIYYQNTKKDTDFFISYAVHHDLLITCGSDFHGDHEGDERHGHVGCMSMPEEYLEKFLKKYNCNKK
;
A
#
# COMPACT_ATOMS: atom_id res chain seq x y z
N MET A 1 -27.74 3.47 -3.01
CA MET A 1 -27.60 2.85 -1.66
C MET A 1 -26.11 2.87 -1.29
N ASN A 2 -25.69 2.38 -0.11
CA ASN A 2 -24.27 2.13 0.12
C ASN A 2 -23.91 0.72 -0.34
N ILE A 3 -22.73 0.57 -0.92
CA ILE A 3 -22.19 -0.71 -1.39
C ILE A 3 -20.91 -1.02 -0.61
N ASN A 4 -20.77 -2.27 -0.22
CA ASN A 4 -19.57 -2.81 0.38
C ASN A 4 -18.56 -3.13 -0.73
N ALA A 5 -17.49 -2.35 -0.76
CA ALA A 5 -16.38 -2.51 -1.69
C ALA A 5 -15.06 -2.25 -0.97
N GLU A 6 -14.01 -2.93 -1.41
CA GLU A 6 -12.68 -2.84 -0.85
C GLU A 6 -11.69 -2.46 -1.95
N PHE A 7 -11.14 -1.25 -1.90
CA PHE A 7 -10.16 -0.81 -2.89
C PHE A 7 -8.72 -0.84 -2.37
N HIS A 8 -8.51 -1.18 -1.09
CA HIS A 8 -7.21 -1.11 -0.48
C HIS A 8 -7.01 -2.22 0.56
N CYS A 9 -6.30 -3.26 0.17
CA CYS A 9 -5.90 -4.33 1.06
C CYS A 9 -4.62 -5.00 0.60
N HIS A 10 -3.97 -5.68 1.54
CA HIS A 10 -2.66 -6.29 1.40
C HIS A 10 -2.69 -7.78 1.73
N SER A 11 -1.76 -8.51 1.15
CA SER A 11 -1.60 -9.94 1.33
C SER A 11 -0.18 -10.30 1.76
N LEU A 12 0.07 -11.60 1.94
CA LEU A 12 1.41 -12.16 2.17
C LEU A 12 2.40 -11.89 1.03
N ALA A 13 1.96 -11.38 -0.14
CA ALA A 13 2.87 -10.96 -1.20
C ALA A 13 3.68 -9.72 -0.80
N SER A 14 3.16 -8.88 0.11
CA SER A 14 3.88 -7.76 0.70
C SER A 14 3.95 -7.89 2.24
N ASP A 15 3.12 -7.17 2.99
CA ASP A 15 3.14 -7.09 4.45
C ASP A 15 1.80 -7.43 5.13
N GLY A 16 0.84 -7.96 4.38
CA GLY A 16 -0.34 -8.60 4.94
C GLY A 16 -0.03 -9.96 5.58
N THR A 17 -1.01 -10.52 6.30
CA THR A 17 -0.89 -11.82 6.99
C THR A 17 -1.62 -12.97 6.31
N LEU A 18 -2.56 -12.66 5.41
CA LEU A 18 -3.33 -13.65 4.67
C LEU A 18 -2.78 -13.79 3.25
N SER A 19 -2.82 -15.00 2.69
CA SER A 19 -2.52 -15.21 1.27
C SER A 19 -3.49 -14.43 0.38
N PRO A 20 -3.12 -14.11 -0.87
CA PRO A 20 -4.04 -13.49 -1.83
C PRO A 20 -5.39 -14.22 -1.90
N LYS A 21 -5.38 -15.56 -1.92
CA LYS A 21 -6.62 -16.35 -1.90
C LYS A 21 -7.44 -16.17 -0.62
N GLU A 22 -6.79 -16.16 0.54
CA GLU A 22 -7.46 -15.96 1.84
C GLU A 22 -8.06 -14.56 1.97
N VAL A 23 -7.39 -13.51 1.47
CA VAL A 23 -7.94 -12.14 1.43
C VAL A 23 -9.28 -12.11 0.68
N ILE A 24 -9.35 -12.76 -0.49
CA ILE A 24 -10.59 -12.84 -1.27
C ILE A 24 -11.67 -13.66 -0.53
N ALA A 25 -11.28 -14.73 0.17
CA ALA A 25 -12.21 -15.52 0.97
C ALA A 25 -12.82 -14.70 2.12
N GLU A 26 -12.02 -13.87 2.81
CA GLU A 26 -12.50 -12.95 3.84
C GLU A 26 -13.43 -11.88 3.24
N ALA A 27 -13.10 -11.33 2.08
CA ALA A 27 -13.98 -10.41 1.37
C ALA A 27 -15.35 -11.01 1.07
N LYS A 28 -15.41 -12.29 0.66
CA LYS A 28 -16.68 -12.98 0.42
C LYS A 28 -17.50 -13.09 1.70
N LYS A 29 -16.86 -13.50 2.81
CA LYS A 29 -17.52 -13.64 4.12
C LYS A 29 -18.08 -12.30 4.62
N ALA A 30 -17.36 -11.21 4.37
CA ALA A 30 -17.75 -9.85 4.72
C ALA A 30 -18.82 -9.24 3.79
N GLY A 31 -19.28 -9.97 2.76
CA GLY A 31 -20.28 -9.47 1.81
C GLY A 31 -19.76 -8.38 0.88
N ILE A 32 -18.45 -8.32 0.64
CA ILE A 32 -17.85 -7.43 -0.35
C ILE A 32 -18.25 -7.89 -1.76
N SER A 33 -18.70 -6.93 -2.57
CA SER A 33 -19.10 -7.17 -3.96
C SER A 33 -17.96 -6.94 -4.96
N LEU A 34 -17.05 -6.03 -4.63
CA LEU A 34 -15.88 -5.66 -5.43
C LEU A 34 -14.66 -5.50 -4.52
N ILE A 35 -13.56 -6.14 -4.90
CA ILE A 35 -12.28 -6.04 -4.19
C ILE A 35 -11.11 -5.76 -5.13
N ALA A 36 -10.18 -4.90 -4.70
CA ALA A 36 -8.86 -4.74 -5.29
C ALA A 36 -7.78 -5.18 -4.31
N LEU A 37 -6.86 -6.03 -4.75
CA LEU A 37 -5.65 -6.36 -4.00
C LEU A 37 -4.54 -5.40 -4.40
N THR A 38 -3.93 -4.71 -3.45
CA THR A 38 -3.05 -3.55 -3.68
C THR A 38 -1.74 -3.66 -2.91
N ASP A 39 -1.12 -4.84 -2.92
CA ASP A 39 0.16 -5.09 -2.25
C ASP A 39 1.23 -4.03 -2.57
N HIS A 40 2.08 -3.74 -1.58
CA HIS A 40 3.13 -2.75 -1.68
C HIS A 40 4.19 -3.09 -2.73
N ASP A 41 4.28 -2.28 -3.80
CA ASP A 41 5.35 -2.32 -4.80
C ASP A 41 5.57 -3.69 -5.47
N ILE A 42 4.54 -4.54 -5.49
CA ILE A 42 4.60 -5.90 -6.04
C ILE A 42 3.23 -6.30 -6.59
N THR A 43 3.22 -7.16 -7.62
CA THR A 43 1.99 -7.65 -8.26
C THR A 43 1.92 -9.17 -8.34
N SER A 44 2.81 -9.89 -7.66
CA SER A 44 2.90 -11.36 -7.75
C SER A 44 1.69 -12.08 -7.17
N GLY A 45 0.94 -11.45 -6.25
CA GLY A 45 -0.28 -12.01 -5.68
C GLY A 45 -1.53 -11.85 -6.54
N LEU A 46 -1.49 -11.04 -7.60
CA LEU A 46 -2.69 -10.65 -8.35
C LEU A 46 -3.32 -11.81 -9.13
N ASP A 47 -2.52 -12.72 -9.68
CA ASP A 47 -3.05 -13.86 -10.44
C ASP A 47 -3.78 -14.86 -9.53
N GLU A 48 -3.20 -15.15 -8.36
CA GLU A 48 -3.84 -16.00 -7.34
C GLU A 48 -5.16 -15.39 -6.83
N ALA A 49 -5.16 -14.09 -6.51
CA ALA A 49 -6.37 -13.38 -6.10
C ALA A 49 -7.44 -13.34 -7.20
N LYS A 50 -7.04 -13.13 -8.46
CA LYS A 50 -7.95 -13.11 -9.62
C LYS A 50 -8.61 -14.48 -9.81
N GLU A 51 -7.87 -15.58 -9.66
CA GLU A 51 -8.42 -16.93 -9.71
C GLU A 51 -9.39 -17.20 -8.56
N ALA A 52 -9.01 -16.87 -7.32
CA ALA A 52 -9.87 -17.04 -6.15
C ALA A 52 -11.17 -16.23 -6.25
N ALA A 53 -11.11 -14.99 -6.76
CA ALA A 53 -12.28 -14.13 -6.92
C ALA A 53 -13.25 -14.68 -7.97
N LYS A 54 -12.73 -15.31 -9.03
CA LYS A 54 -13.54 -16.03 -10.01
C LYS A 54 -14.21 -17.26 -9.39
N GLU A 55 -13.51 -18.03 -8.55
CA GLU A 55 -14.09 -19.18 -7.84
C GLU A 55 -15.22 -18.78 -6.88
N LEU A 56 -15.08 -17.62 -6.23
CA LEU A 56 -16.00 -17.14 -5.20
C LEU A 56 -17.08 -16.16 -5.72
N ASP A 57 -17.10 -15.89 -7.03
CA ASP A 57 -18.03 -14.94 -7.67
C ASP A 57 -17.99 -13.56 -6.99
N ILE A 58 -16.78 -12.96 -6.95
CA ILE A 58 -16.53 -11.59 -6.50
C ILE A 58 -15.89 -10.81 -7.65
N GLN A 59 -16.30 -9.56 -7.84
CA GLN A 59 -15.64 -8.71 -8.83
C GLN A 59 -14.24 -8.33 -8.34
N PHE A 60 -13.22 -8.63 -9.14
CA PHE A 60 -11.83 -8.34 -8.81
C PHE A 60 -11.22 -7.26 -9.69
N ILE A 61 -10.45 -6.37 -9.07
CA ILE A 61 -9.60 -5.38 -9.73
C ILE A 61 -8.14 -5.69 -9.37
N PRO A 62 -7.27 -6.05 -10.34
CA PRO A 62 -5.85 -6.14 -10.08
C PRO A 62 -5.30 -4.76 -9.71
N GLY A 63 -4.61 -4.65 -8.57
CA GLY A 63 -4.10 -3.38 -8.07
C GLY A 63 -2.66 -3.45 -7.56
N ILE A 64 -2.14 -2.30 -7.12
CA ILE A 64 -0.84 -2.14 -6.48
C ILE A 64 -0.87 -0.87 -5.63
N GLU A 65 -0.16 -0.86 -4.50
CA GLU A 65 0.16 0.38 -3.78
C GLU A 65 1.64 0.71 -4.00
N LEU A 66 1.92 1.71 -4.84
CA LEU A 66 3.28 2.12 -5.16
C LEU A 66 3.80 3.15 -4.16
N SER A 67 4.93 2.84 -3.52
CA SER A 67 5.59 3.72 -2.57
C SER A 67 6.33 4.86 -3.28
N CYS A 68 5.83 6.09 -3.14
CA CYS A 68 6.42 7.30 -3.70
C CYS A 68 6.88 8.27 -2.61
N GLU A 69 7.55 9.35 -3.03
CA GLU A 69 7.90 10.46 -2.16
C GLU A 69 7.56 11.81 -2.78
N HIS A 70 7.18 12.74 -1.91
CA HIS A 70 7.20 14.17 -2.17
C HIS A 70 7.91 14.93 -1.05
N LYS A 71 8.99 15.65 -1.37
CA LYS A 71 9.76 16.50 -0.43
C LYS A 71 10.08 15.82 0.93
N GLY A 72 10.52 14.56 0.91
CA GLY A 72 10.84 13.82 2.14
C GLY A 72 9.62 13.22 2.86
N SER A 73 8.40 13.42 2.36
CA SER A 73 7.18 12.75 2.81
C SER A 73 6.92 11.51 1.98
N THR A 74 6.66 10.38 2.63
CA THR A 74 6.09 9.21 1.94
C THR A 74 4.69 9.57 1.43
N VAL A 75 4.41 9.17 0.20
CA VAL A 75 3.11 9.29 -0.45
C VAL A 75 2.86 7.98 -1.17
N HIS A 76 1.71 7.35 -0.97
CA HIS A 76 1.38 6.11 -1.66
C HIS A 76 0.39 6.38 -2.79
N VAL A 77 0.60 5.68 -3.91
CA VAL A 77 -0.23 5.79 -5.10
C VAL A 77 -0.83 4.42 -5.39
N LEU A 78 -2.15 4.32 -5.26
CA LEU A 78 -2.90 3.14 -5.66
C LEU A 78 -3.01 3.13 -7.19
N GLY A 79 -2.63 2.01 -7.80
CA GLY A 79 -2.82 1.72 -9.21
C GLY A 79 -3.85 0.61 -9.39
N TYR A 80 -4.86 0.82 -10.21
CA TYR A 80 -5.86 -0.19 -10.57
C TYR A 80 -5.76 -0.55 -12.05
N PHE A 81 -5.16 -1.70 -12.36
CA PHE A 81 -4.89 -2.12 -13.73
C PHE A 81 -6.18 -2.51 -14.44
N ARG A 82 -6.40 -1.99 -15.66
CA ARG A 82 -7.61 -2.28 -16.44
C ARG A 82 -7.50 -3.57 -17.27
N ASP A 83 -6.29 -4.09 -17.43
CA ASP A 83 -5.95 -5.31 -18.17
C ASP A 83 -4.73 -5.99 -17.50
N ASP A 84 -4.13 -6.96 -18.19
CA ASP A 84 -2.96 -7.70 -17.69
C ASP A 84 -1.62 -6.97 -17.92
N SER A 85 -1.63 -5.64 -18.17
CA SER A 85 -0.41 -4.84 -18.34
C SER A 85 0.49 -4.80 -17.10
N TYR A 86 -0.04 -5.14 -15.91
CA TYR A 86 0.79 -5.40 -14.73
C TYR A 86 1.80 -6.53 -14.95
N LYS A 87 1.63 -7.38 -15.96
CA LYS A 87 2.57 -8.45 -16.34
C LYS A 87 3.63 -8.02 -17.35
N SER A 88 3.64 -6.76 -17.78
CA SER A 88 4.61 -6.30 -18.78
C SER A 88 6.04 -6.45 -18.27
N GLU A 89 6.95 -6.88 -19.14
CA GLU A 89 8.35 -7.14 -18.77
C GLU A 89 9.02 -5.89 -18.20
N ASP A 90 8.78 -4.73 -18.81
CA ASP A 90 9.35 -3.45 -18.36
C ASP A 90 8.84 -3.06 -16.96
N PHE A 91 7.55 -3.26 -16.67
CA PHE A 91 7.00 -2.96 -15.35
C PHE A 91 7.51 -3.93 -14.29
N GLN A 92 7.56 -5.23 -14.60
CA GLN A 92 8.12 -6.23 -13.70
C GLN A 92 9.61 -5.97 -13.42
N LYS A 93 10.39 -5.56 -14.43
CA LYS A 93 11.78 -5.17 -14.24
C LYS A 93 11.89 -3.96 -13.30
N PHE A 94 11.06 -2.95 -13.50
CA PHE A 94 11.01 -1.77 -12.63
C PHE A 94 10.69 -2.14 -11.16
N LEU A 95 9.69 -2.98 -10.91
CA LEU A 95 9.37 -3.44 -9.55
C LEU A 95 10.51 -4.24 -8.93
N ASN A 96 11.21 -5.06 -9.72
CA ASN A 96 12.40 -5.79 -9.26
C ASN A 96 13.55 -4.84 -8.88
N GLU A 97 13.79 -3.77 -9.64
CA GLU A 97 14.80 -2.76 -9.29
C GLU A 97 14.47 -2.03 -7.98
N LEU A 98 13.18 -1.77 -7.72
CA LEU A 98 12.71 -1.24 -6.42
C LEU A 98 12.98 -2.21 -5.28
N LYS A 99 12.66 -3.49 -5.48
CA LYS A 99 12.91 -4.55 -4.50
C LYS A 99 14.39 -4.71 -4.19
N ASP A 100 15.24 -4.75 -5.21
CA ASP A 100 16.70 -4.87 -5.07
C ASP A 100 17.28 -3.68 -4.33
N SER A 101 16.77 -2.47 -4.59
CA SER A 101 17.12 -1.27 -3.83
C SER A 101 16.77 -1.42 -2.34
N ARG A 102 15.58 -1.95 -2.00
CA ARG A 102 15.18 -2.21 -0.60
C ARG A 102 16.05 -3.25 0.08
N ILE A 103 16.40 -4.33 -0.61
CA ILE A 103 17.30 -5.37 -0.11
C ILE A 103 18.69 -4.79 0.15
N GLY A 104 19.24 -4.03 -0.82
CA GLY A 104 20.53 -3.36 -0.67
C GLY A 104 20.55 -2.38 0.49
N ARG A 105 19.45 -1.64 0.68
CA ARG A 105 19.24 -0.74 1.82
C ARG A 105 19.20 -1.49 3.15
N ALA A 106 18.41 -2.57 3.25
CA ALA A 106 18.29 -3.36 4.48
C ALA A 106 19.66 -3.93 4.91
N LYS A 107 20.44 -4.47 3.97
CA LYS A 107 21.83 -4.92 4.23
C LYS A 107 22.70 -3.82 4.81
N LYS A 108 22.61 -2.60 4.27
CA LYS A 108 23.36 -1.44 4.78
C LYS A 108 22.89 -1.01 6.18
N ILE A 109 21.59 -1.01 6.44
CA ILE A 109 21.05 -0.70 7.78
C ILE A 109 21.56 -1.72 8.80
N VAL A 110 21.50 -3.03 8.50
CA VAL A 110 22.03 -4.09 9.38
C VAL A 110 23.53 -3.90 9.64
N ALA A 111 24.32 -3.61 8.61
CA ALA A 111 25.75 -3.34 8.77
C ALA A 111 26.01 -2.10 9.64
N ASN A 112 25.21 -1.05 9.49
CA ASN A 112 25.33 0.14 10.32
C ASN A 112 24.88 -0.10 11.77
N LEU A 113 23.85 -0.91 12.00
CA LEU A 113 23.40 -1.31 13.34
C LEU A 113 24.53 -2.00 14.11
N GLU A 114 25.27 -2.91 13.46
CA GLU A 114 26.44 -3.53 14.07
C GLU A 114 27.54 -2.50 14.35
N LYS A 115 27.85 -1.64 13.36
CA LYS A 115 28.93 -0.66 13.44
C LYS A 115 28.72 0.41 14.53
N TYR A 116 27.51 0.98 14.62
CA TYR A 116 27.24 2.15 15.46
C TYR A 116 26.58 1.80 16.80
N PHE A 117 25.90 0.66 16.89
CA PHE A 117 25.11 0.29 18.07
C PHE A 117 25.46 -1.10 18.61
N ASN A 118 26.38 -1.85 17.98
CA ASN A 118 26.72 -3.23 18.35
C ASN A 118 25.50 -4.17 18.35
N ILE A 119 24.53 -3.87 17.48
CA ILE A 119 23.35 -4.71 17.25
C ILE A 119 23.64 -5.61 16.04
N LYS A 120 23.72 -6.91 16.27
CA LYS A 120 24.07 -7.92 15.26
C LYS A 120 22.83 -8.69 14.87
N LEU A 121 22.49 -8.63 13.58
CA LEU A 121 21.38 -9.35 12.98
C LEU A 121 21.89 -10.09 11.75
N ASP A 122 21.34 -11.27 11.44
CA ASP A 122 21.49 -11.84 10.11
C ASP A 122 20.52 -11.10 9.17
N TYR A 123 21.06 -10.48 8.12
CA TYR A 123 20.22 -9.82 7.13
C TYR A 123 19.25 -10.81 6.48
N LYS A 124 19.58 -12.11 6.42
CA LYS A 124 18.69 -13.14 5.87
C LYS A 124 17.41 -13.29 6.69
N ASP A 125 17.49 -13.15 8.01
CA ASP A 125 16.31 -13.18 8.89
C ASP A 125 15.42 -11.96 8.62
N VAL A 126 16.03 -10.79 8.43
CA VAL A 126 15.33 -9.57 8.03
C VAL A 126 14.63 -9.74 6.68
N LEU A 127 15.30 -10.37 5.69
CA LEU A 127 14.70 -10.64 4.39
C LEU A 127 13.53 -11.64 4.50
N ALA A 128 13.71 -12.70 5.30
CA ALA A 128 12.68 -13.72 5.50
C ALA A 128 11.42 -13.14 6.14
N LYS A 129 11.57 -12.19 7.07
CA LYS A 129 10.43 -11.49 7.69
C LYS A 129 9.68 -10.59 6.73
N GLY A 130 10.38 -9.94 5.79
CA GLY A 130 9.74 -9.02 4.88
C GLY A 130 8.89 -9.67 3.79
N LYS A 131 8.88 -11.01 3.66
CA LYS A 131 8.02 -11.79 2.75
C LYS A 131 7.90 -11.31 1.29
N GLY A 132 8.82 -10.46 0.83
CA GLY A 132 8.75 -9.83 -0.50
C GLY A 132 9.16 -8.36 -0.47
N VAL A 133 8.82 -7.66 0.62
CA VAL A 133 9.05 -6.23 0.84
C VAL A 133 9.73 -5.99 2.19
N VAL A 134 11.01 -5.61 2.18
CA VAL A 134 11.74 -5.33 3.42
C VAL A 134 11.62 -3.87 3.82
N ALA A 135 11.05 -3.63 5.01
CA ALA A 135 10.90 -2.32 5.62
C ALA A 135 11.54 -2.28 7.02
N ARG A 136 11.62 -1.08 7.60
CA ARG A 136 12.17 -0.85 8.95
C ARG A 136 11.43 -1.62 10.06
N PRO A 137 10.09 -1.76 10.03
CA PRO A 137 9.38 -2.64 10.96
C PRO A 137 9.96 -4.06 11.04
N HIS A 138 10.32 -4.67 9.91
CA HIS A 138 10.93 -6.00 9.90
C HIS A 138 12.30 -6.03 10.59
N ILE A 139 13.07 -4.95 10.50
CA ILE A 139 14.34 -4.80 11.23
C ILE A 139 14.08 -4.65 12.73
N ALA A 140 13.12 -3.83 13.14
CA ALA A 140 12.76 -3.67 14.56
C ALA A 140 12.31 -5.00 15.17
N GLN A 141 11.48 -5.75 14.45
CA GLN A 141 11.07 -7.09 14.87
C GLN A 141 12.27 -8.03 15.04
N CYS A 142 13.21 -8.05 14.09
CA CYS A 142 14.45 -8.84 14.22
C CYS A 142 15.29 -8.44 15.43
N ILE A 143 15.35 -7.15 15.79
CA ILE A 143 16.08 -6.68 17.00
C ILE A 143 15.45 -7.28 18.26
N ILE A 144 14.12 -7.22 18.37
CA ILE A 144 13.39 -7.76 19.52
C ILE A 144 13.58 -9.28 19.61
N GLU A 145 13.40 -10.00 18.51
CA GLU A 145 13.50 -11.47 18.49
C GLU A 145 14.93 -11.98 18.69
N ALA A 146 15.95 -11.18 18.35
CA ALA A 146 17.34 -11.47 18.68
C ALA A 146 17.64 -11.30 20.19
N GLY A 147 16.66 -10.91 21.01
CA GLY A 147 16.77 -10.83 22.46
C GLY A 147 17.34 -9.51 22.98
N TYR A 148 17.43 -8.48 22.13
CA TYR A 148 17.84 -7.15 22.58
C TYR A 148 16.73 -6.53 23.46
N PRO A 149 17.05 -5.96 24.63
CA PRO A 149 16.06 -5.51 25.62
C PRO A 149 15.50 -4.12 25.28
N TYR A 150 14.99 -3.95 24.07
CA TYR A 150 14.40 -2.69 23.60
C TYR A 150 12.97 -2.92 23.14
N ASP A 151 12.09 -1.98 23.47
CA ASP A 151 10.75 -1.95 22.90
C ASP A 151 10.76 -1.35 21.49
N TRP A 152 9.62 -1.46 20.82
CA TRP A 152 9.44 -1.02 19.44
C TRP A 152 9.71 0.47 19.26
N GLU A 153 9.16 1.32 20.14
CA GLU A 153 9.31 2.79 20.07
C GLU A 153 10.77 3.19 20.23
N TYR A 154 11.46 2.64 21.24
CA TYR A 154 12.87 2.91 21.50
C TYR A 154 13.75 2.56 20.29
N ILE A 155 13.48 1.44 19.63
CA ILE A 155 14.22 1.03 18.42
C ILE A 155 14.05 2.07 17.30
N PHE A 156 12.82 2.52 17.05
CA PHE A 156 12.55 3.51 16.02
C PHE A 156 13.18 4.87 16.34
N ASP A 157 13.14 5.30 17.60
CA ASP A 157 13.66 6.61 18.00
C ASP A 157 15.20 6.64 18.01
N ASN A 158 15.86 5.54 18.38
CA ASN A 158 17.31 5.53 18.62
C ASN A 158 18.12 4.86 17.50
N PHE A 159 17.58 3.79 16.87
CA PHE A 159 18.40 2.91 16.03
C PHE A 159 18.08 2.96 14.55
N ILE A 160 16.81 3.14 14.16
CA ILE A 160 16.41 3.05 12.74
C ILE A 160 15.56 4.24 12.25
N GLY A 161 15.38 5.24 13.12
CA GLY A 161 14.76 6.52 12.81
C GLY A 161 15.56 7.32 11.79
N ASN A 162 14.96 8.35 11.20
CA ASN A 162 15.58 9.09 10.09
C ASN A 162 16.88 9.81 10.45
N ASP A 163 17.04 10.17 11.73
CA ASP A 163 18.23 10.87 12.24
C ASP A 163 19.30 9.90 12.76
N SER A 164 19.02 8.59 12.74
CA SER A 164 19.97 7.59 13.22
C SER A 164 21.14 7.39 12.25
N PRO A 165 22.38 7.20 12.75
CA PRO A 165 23.51 6.83 11.91
C PRO A 165 23.34 5.49 11.19
N ALA A 166 22.41 4.62 11.63
CA ALA A 166 22.09 3.41 10.89
C ALA A 166 21.08 3.59 9.77
N TYR A 167 20.42 4.75 9.70
CA TYR A 167 19.48 5.04 8.64
C TYR A 167 20.17 5.13 7.28
N VAL A 168 19.54 4.49 6.30
CA VAL A 168 19.89 4.63 4.90
C VAL A 168 18.63 5.12 4.19
N PRO A 169 18.67 6.22 3.43
CA PRO A 169 17.52 6.66 2.66
C PRO A 169 17.18 5.63 1.58
N ASN A 170 15.89 5.46 1.29
CA ASN A 170 15.46 4.62 0.19
C ASN A 170 15.77 5.32 -1.15
N LYS A 171 16.00 4.55 -2.23
CA LYS A 171 15.82 5.10 -3.59
C LYS A 171 14.32 5.33 -3.73
N LYS A 172 13.92 6.57 -4.01
CA LYS A 172 12.51 6.97 -4.01
C LYS A 172 12.11 7.40 -5.39
N ILE A 173 10.88 7.05 -5.72
CA ILE A 173 10.20 7.47 -6.95
C ILE A 173 9.39 8.70 -6.57
N SER A 174 9.42 9.73 -7.41
CA SER A 174 8.57 10.90 -7.17
C SER A 174 7.11 10.53 -7.39
N VAL A 175 6.18 11.24 -6.74
CA VAL A 175 4.73 11.02 -6.98
C VAL A 175 4.39 11.09 -8.47
N GLU A 176 4.95 12.07 -9.19
CA GLU A 176 4.75 12.24 -10.63
C GLU A 176 5.28 11.04 -11.44
N GLU A 177 6.48 10.55 -11.14
CA GLU A 177 7.05 9.38 -11.80
C GLU A 177 6.20 8.13 -11.53
N GLY A 178 5.76 7.93 -10.29
CA GLY A 178 4.90 6.82 -9.90
C GLY A 178 3.56 6.83 -10.65
N ILE A 179 2.90 7.98 -10.72
CA ILE A 179 1.66 8.16 -11.51
C ILE A 179 1.92 7.83 -12.98
N ASN A 180 2.99 8.36 -13.57
CA ASN A 180 3.30 8.16 -14.98
C ASN A 180 3.56 6.69 -15.32
N ILE A 181 4.30 5.97 -14.47
CA ILE A 181 4.58 4.53 -14.67
C ILE A 181 3.30 3.70 -14.58
N LEU A 182 2.44 3.98 -13.60
CA LEU A 182 1.16 3.29 -13.46
C LEU A 182 0.22 3.58 -14.65
N LYS A 183 0.11 4.84 -15.07
CA LYS A 183 -0.69 5.22 -16.25
C LYS A 183 -0.17 4.59 -17.55
N ALA A 184 1.15 4.46 -17.70
CA ALA A 184 1.76 3.76 -18.84
C ALA A 184 1.41 2.26 -18.86
N ASN A 185 1.15 1.67 -17.69
CA ASN A 185 0.64 0.30 -17.51
C ASN A 185 -0.89 0.29 -17.33
N ASN A 186 -1.60 1.13 -18.10
CA ASN A 186 -3.06 1.13 -18.21
C ASN A 186 -3.84 1.19 -16.87
N ALA A 187 -3.22 1.68 -15.79
CA ALA A 187 -3.84 1.77 -14.49
C ALA A 187 -4.57 3.10 -14.27
N ILE A 188 -5.67 3.05 -13.52
CA ILE A 188 -6.23 4.23 -12.85
C ILE A 188 -5.38 4.52 -11.62
N THR A 189 -5.01 5.78 -11.42
CA THR A 189 -4.16 6.21 -10.29
C THR A 189 -4.95 6.97 -9.23
N VAL A 190 -4.79 6.58 -7.97
CA VAL A 190 -5.52 7.16 -6.84
C VAL A 190 -4.55 7.50 -5.71
N LEU A 191 -4.72 8.68 -5.10
CA LEU A 191 -3.97 9.04 -3.90
C LEU A 191 -4.50 8.23 -2.70
N ALA A 192 -3.65 7.38 -2.13
CA ALA A 192 -3.98 6.56 -0.96
C ALA A 192 -3.99 7.41 0.33
N HIS A 193 -4.91 7.07 1.24
CA HIS A 193 -5.02 7.56 2.62
C HIS A 193 -4.38 8.93 2.91
N PRO A 194 -4.84 10.02 2.26
CA PRO A 194 -4.16 11.32 2.32
C PRO A 194 -4.03 11.88 3.74
N LYS A 195 -4.92 11.43 4.65
CA LYS A 195 -4.88 11.69 6.10
C LYS A 195 -3.54 11.37 6.76
N LEU A 196 -2.79 10.37 6.24
CA LEU A 196 -1.52 9.92 6.80
C LEU A 196 -0.33 10.80 6.37
N ILE A 197 -0.52 11.74 5.44
CA ILE A 197 0.51 12.66 4.98
C ILE A 197 0.71 13.77 6.04
N LYS A 198 1.82 13.68 6.79
CA LYS A 198 2.11 14.58 7.93
C LYS A 198 3.24 15.58 7.70
N ARG A 199 4.17 15.31 6.75
CA ARG A 199 5.41 16.10 6.60
C ARG A 199 5.27 17.30 5.66
N VAL A 200 4.26 17.28 4.80
CA VAL A 200 3.92 18.33 3.84
C VAL A 200 2.43 18.61 3.92
N PRO A 201 1.97 19.82 3.54
CA PRO A 201 0.54 20.07 3.40
C PRO A 201 -0.08 19.08 2.42
N VAL A 202 -1.12 18.37 2.85
CA VAL A 202 -1.80 17.36 2.02
C VAL A 202 -2.33 17.95 0.71
N GLN A 203 -2.74 19.21 0.72
CA GLN A 203 -3.20 19.96 -0.46
C GLN A 203 -2.14 19.99 -1.56
N GLU A 204 -0.85 20.13 -1.20
CA GLU A 204 0.23 20.12 -2.19
C GLU A 204 0.35 18.76 -2.88
N VAL A 205 0.08 17.67 -2.16
CA VAL A 205 0.09 16.32 -2.75
C VAL A 205 -1.17 16.09 -3.59
N MET A 206 -2.33 16.59 -3.16
CA MET A 206 -3.58 16.44 -3.93
C MET A 206 -3.55 17.14 -5.30
N GLU A 207 -2.66 18.11 -5.52
CA GLU A 207 -2.48 18.80 -6.80
C GLU A 207 -1.77 17.96 -7.88
N PHE A 208 -1.15 16.83 -7.53
CA PHE A 208 -0.61 15.90 -8.52
C PHE A 208 -1.73 15.31 -9.39
N PRO A 209 -1.44 14.88 -10.64
CA PRO A 209 -2.46 14.50 -11.62
C PRO A 209 -3.03 13.09 -11.40
N PHE A 210 -3.51 12.81 -10.19
CA PHE A 210 -4.26 11.60 -9.86
C PHE A 210 -5.60 11.56 -10.61
N ASP A 211 -6.08 10.36 -10.89
CA ASP A 211 -7.44 10.17 -11.42
C ASP A 211 -8.48 10.12 -10.27
N GLY A 212 -8.03 9.88 -9.03
CA GLY A 212 -8.90 9.82 -7.85
C GLY A 212 -8.19 10.00 -6.52
N ILE A 213 -8.98 9.97 -5.46
CA ILE A 213 -8.53 10.04 -4.07
C ILE A 213 -9.28 9.02 -3.20
N GLU A 214 -8.58 8.38 -2.28
CA GLU A 214 -9.19 7.55 -1.24
C GLU A 214 -9.79 8.45 -0.16
N ALA A 215 -10.98 9.00 -0.45
CA ALA A 215 -11.66 9.92 0.45
C ALA A 215 -12.34 9.21 1.63
N ILE A 216 -12.66 7.93 1.48
CA ILE A 216 -13.35 7.12 2.49
C ILE A 216 -12.35 6.08 3.01
N TYR A 217 -11.62 6.42 4.06
CA TYR A 217 -10.55 5.58 4.61
C TYR A 217 -10.83 5.25 6.08
N TYR A 218 -10.42 4.07 6.54
CA TYR A 218 -10.68 3.57 7.90
C TYR A 218 -10.30 4.57 9.01
N GLN A 219 -9.14 5.22 8.93
CA GLN A 219 -8.70 6.19 9.95
C GLN A 219 -9.26 7.61 9.73
N ASN A 220 -10.05 7.86 8.69
CA ASN A 220 -10.64 9.17 8.49
C ASN A 220 -11.69 9.44 9.58
N THR A 221 -11.58 10.59 10.23
CA THR A 221 -12.73 11.12 10.97
C THR A 221 -13.81 11.54 9.97
N LYS A 222 -15.05 11.73 10.43
CA LYS A 222 -16.12 12.26 9.57
C LYS A 222 -15.70 13.56 8.85
N LYS A 223 -14.98 14.45 9.56
CA LYS A 223 -14.49 15.71 8.99
C LYS A 223 -13.45 15.48 7.88
N ASP A 224 -12.57 14.49 8.04
CA ASP A 224 -11.59 14.14 7.01
C ASP A 224 -12.30 13.60 5.76
N THR A 225 -13.24 12.67 5.95
CA THR A 225 -14.05 12.12 4.84
C THR A 225 -14.83 13.21 4.12
N ASP A 226 -15.54 14.08 4.84
CA ASP A 226 -16.29 15.20 4.24
C ASP A 226 -15.36 16.14 3.45
N PHE A 227 -14.17 16.43 3.97
CA PHE A 227 -13.17 17.27 3.31
C PHE A 227 -12.67 16.65 2.01
N PHE A 228 -12.23 15.38 2.02
CA PHE A 228 -11.69 14.72 0.84
C PHE A 228 -12.76 14.45 -0.23
N ILE A 229 -14.00 14.13 0.17
CA ILE A 229 -15.13 14.02 -0.78
C ILE A 229 -15.39 15.37 -1.44
N SER A 230 -15.48 16.44 -0.65
CA SER A 230 -15.72 17.79 -1.19
C SER A 230 -14.62 18.21 -2.17
N TYR A 231 -13.36 17.90 -1.85
CA TYR A 231 -12.24 18.14 -2.75
C TYR A 231 -12.39 17.33 -4.04
N ALA A 232 -12.63 16.03 -3.94
CA ALA A 232 -12.75 15.15 -5.10
C ALA A 232 -13.88 15.60 -6.05
N VAL A 233 -15.03 15.98 -5.50
CA VAL A 233 -16.17 16.47 -6.28
C VAL A 233 -15.84 17.79 -6.98
N HIS A 234 -15.19 18.74 -6.29
CA HIS A 234 -14.82 20.03 -6.87
C HIS A 234 -13.82 19.90 -8.04
N HIS A 235 -12.93 18.91 -7.97
CA HIS A 235 -11.88 18.66 -8.95
C HIS A 235 -12.20 17.54 -9.96
N ASP A 236 -13.45 17.05 -9.98
CA ASP A 236 -13.91 15.93 -10.82
C ASP A 236 -13.09 14.62 -10.70
N LEU A 237 -12.51 14.40 -9.52
CA LEU A 237 -11.76 13.19 -9.20
C LEU A 237 -12.70 11.99 -8.93
N LEU A 238 -12.16 10.78 -9.06
CA LEU A 238 -12.79 9.57 -8.55
C LEU A 238 -12.67 9.51 -7.02
N ILE A 239 -13.65 8.88 -6.38
CA ILE A 239 -13.65 8.60 -4.94
C ILE A 239 -13.57 7.08 -4.76
N THR A 240 -12.62 6.61 -3.95
CA THR A 240 -12.53 5.20 -3.54
C THR A 240 -12.73 5.06 -2.03
N CYS A 241 -12.96 3.83 -1.58
CA CYS A 241 -12.97 3.46 -0.18
C CYS A 241 -12.07 2.27 0.11
N GLY A 242 -11.35 2.30 1.24
CA GLY A 242 -10.44 1.23 1.59
C GLY A 242 -10.20 1.08 3.08
N SER A 243 -10.04 -0.16 3.52
CA SER A 243 -9.71 -0.48 4.91
C SER A 243 -8.21 -0.44 5.17
N ASP A 244 -7.39 -0.56 4.12
CA ASP A 244 -5.94 -0.77 4.20
C ASP A 244 -5.63 -2.03 5.02
N PHE A 245 -6.43 -3.08 4.79
CA PHE A 245 -6.39 -4.32 5.56
C PHE A 245 -5.06 -5.06 5.36
N HIS A 246 -4.40 -5.38 6.47
CA HIS A 246 -3.18 -6.20 6.51
C HIS A 246 -3.41 -7.55 7.22
N GLY A 247 -4.65 -7.86 7.59
CA GLY A 247 -4.99 -8.99 8.45
C GLY A 247 -5.34 -8.62 9.87
N ASP A 248 -5.95 -9.58 10.58
CA ASP A 248 -6.36 -9.40 11.96
C ASP A 248 -5.17 -9.62 12.90
N HIS A 249 -4.64 -8.52 13.41
CA HIS A 249 -3.68 -8.50 14.51
C HIS A 249 -4.37 -8.05 15.79
N GLU A 250 -4.13 -8.76 16.89
CA GLU A 250 -4.63 -8.32 18.20
C GLU A 250 -4.07 -6.93 18.54
N GLY A 251 -4.96 -5.94 18.67
CA GLY A 251 -4.60 -4.57 19.03
C GLY A 251 -4.13 -3.66 17.88
N ASP A 252 -4.27 -4.06 16.60
CA ASP A 252 -3.96 -3.15 15.49
C ASP A 252 -5.10 -2.15 15.24
N GLU A 253 -4.87 -0.91 15.64
CA GLU A 253 -5.81 0.21 15.41
C GLU A 253 -5.45 1.02 14.15
N ARG A 254 -4.39 0.64 13.43
CA ARG A 254 -3.91 1.38 12.25
C ARG A 254 -4.63 0.96 10.98
N HIS A 255 -5.09 -0.29 10.92
CA HIS A 255 -5.71 -0.87 9.73
C HIS A 255 -7.12 -1.34 10.05
N GLY A 256 -8.01 -1.24 9.06
CA GLY A 256 -9.36 -1.78 9.17
C GLY A 256 -9.41 -3.27 8.90
N HIS A 257 -10.60 -3.85 9.03
CA HIS A 257 -10.91 -5.21 8.55
C HIS A 257 -11.68 -5.15 7.24
N VAL A 258 -11.55 -6.20 6.43
CA VAL A 258 -12.32 -6.29 5.17
C VAL A 258 -13.81 -6.17 5.47
N GLY A 259 -14.50 -5.26 4.79
CA GLY A 259 -15.92 -4.98 4.99
C GLY A 259 -16.26 -3.90 6.01
N CYS A 260 -15.27 -3.30 6.69
CA CYS A 260 -15.54 -2.18 7.59
C CYS A 260 -15.86 -0.86 6.85
N MET A 261 -15.56 -0.79 5.55
CA MET A 261 -15.79 0.37 4.71
C MET A 261 -16.93 0.13 3.71
N SER A 262 -17.66 1.19 3.41
CA SER A 262 -18.65 1.23 2.34
C SER A 262 -18.65 2.61 1.69
N MET A 263 -19.15 2.71 0.46
CA MET A 263 -19.32 3.99 -0.22
C MET A 263 -20.69 4.10 -0.88
N PRO A 264 -21.18 5.33 -1.13
CA PRO A 264 -22.31 5.57 -2.01
C PRO A 264 -22.12 4.91 -3.39
N GLU A 265 -23.16 4.25 -3.86
CA GLU A 265 -23.22 3.56 -5.16
C GLU A 265 -22.83 4.47 -6.35
N GLU A 266 -23.19 5.75 -6.31
CA GLU A 266 -22.84 6.72 -7.35
C GLU A 266 -21.32 6.88 -7.57
N TYR A 267 -20.52 6.78 -6.49
CA TYR A 267 -19.06 6.87 -6.58
C TYR A 267 -18.48 5.62 -7.22
N LEU A 268 -19.02 4.44 -6.87
CA LEU A 268 -18.65 3.18 -7.48
C LEU A 268 -19.00 3.16 -8.98
N GLU A 269 -20.19 3.62 -9.35
CA GLU A 269 -20.61 3.70 -10.76
C GLU A 269 -19.69 4.62 -11.58
N LYS A 270 -19.33 5.79 -11.03
CA LYS A 270 -18.38 6.72 -11.68
C LYS A 270 -17.00 6.05 -11.87
N PHE A 271 -16.51 5.36 -10.85
CA PHE A 271 -15.26 4.60 -10.93
C PHE A 271 -15.34 3.51 -12.01
N LEU A 272 -16.36 2.66 -11.96
CA LEU A 272 -16.52 1.55 -12.90
C LEU A 272 -16.69 2.02 -14.34
N LYS A 273 -17.37 3.15 -14.57
CA LYS A 273 -17.45 3.77 -15.89
C LYS A 273 -16.05 4.11 -16.42
N LYS A 274 -15.22 4.79 -15.63
CA LYS A 274 -13.84 5.13 -16.01
C LYS A 274 -12.97 3.88 -16.21
N TYR A 275 -13.10 2.91 -15.31
CA TYR A 275 -12.37 1.64 -15.33
C TYR A 275 -12.67 0.84 -16.60
N ASN A 276 -13.94 0.80 -17.03
CA ASN A 276 -14.35 0.04 -18.22
C ASN A 276 -14.11 0.78 -19.55
N CYS A 277 -13.96 2.12 -19.57
CA CYS A 277 -13.83 2.90 -20.81
C CYS A 277 -12.63 2.53 -21.71
N ASN A 278 -11.54 1.95 -21.17
CA ASN A 278 -10.37 1.52 -21.97
C ASN A 278 -9.91 0.10 -21.62
N LYS A 279 -10.84 -0.78 -21.23
CA LYS A 279 -10.52 -2.20 -21.12
C LYS A 279 -10.24 -2.72 -22.54
N LYS A 280 -9.00 -3.10 -22.82
CA LYS A 280 -8.63 -3.77 -24.08
C LYS A 280 -8.82 -5.26 -23.96
#